data_AF-A0A246J7X8-F1
#
_entry.id   AF-A0A246J7X8-F1
#
_cell.length_a   1.000
_cell.length_b   1.000
_cell.length_c   1.000
_cell.angle_alpha   90.00
_cell.angle_beta   90.00
_cell.angle_gamma   90.00
#
_symmetry.space_group_name_H-M   'P 1'
#
loop_
_entity.id
_entity.type
_entity.pdbx_description
1 polymer ?
#
loop_
_entity_poly.entity_id
_entity_poly.type
_entity_poly.pdbx_seq_one_letter_code
_entity_poly.pdbx_strand_id
1 'polypeptide(L)'
;MELRRKLLRIARDRDARLAAGADGGNEHEVGEDTDDDGAPNAEARGEEVDAVLVWLQANGYLDESRFIESRIHVRSQRFGQRRIEQELAQHGLSLDVEQRAQLAVGELERACDLLRRKFGATAPADAAAEAKRMRFLIGRGFGSDVVRRAVRQVAADIDPDA
;
A
#
# COMPACT_ATOMS: atom_id res chain seq x y z
N MET A 1 -5.52 -0.14 -9.16
CA MET A 1 -6.61 0.89 -9.19
C MET A 1 -6.13 2.35 -9.17
N GLU A 2 -5.11 2.69 -8.39
CA GLU A 2 -4.63 4.08 -8.28
C GLU A 2 -4.08 4.65 -9.61
N LEU A 3 -3.36 3.83 -10.39
CA LEU A 3 -2.78 4.25 -11.67
C LEU A 3 -3.85 4.59 -12.71
N ARG A 4 -4.87 3.74 -12.89
CA ARG A 4 -6.02 4.02 -13.78
C ARG A 4 -6.70 5.33 -13.42
N ARG A 5 -6.96 5.58 -12.12
CA ARG A 5 -7.55 6.83 -11.65
C ARG A 5 -6.67 8.05 -11.96
N LYS A 6 -5.35 7.93 -11.80
CA LYS A 6 -4.40 8.99 -12.15
C LYS A 6 -4.36 9.26 -13.65
N LEU A 7 -4.33 8.22 -14.48
CA LEU A 7 -4.35 8.32 -15.93
C LEU A 7 -5.67 8.94 -16.43
N LEU A 8 -6.80 8.53 -15.87
CA LEU A 8 -8.09 9.15 -16.17
C LEU A 8 -8.10 10.64 -15.85
N ARG A 9 -7.54 11.05 -14.69
CA ARG A 9 -7.41 12.47 -14.34
C ARG A 9 -6.56 13.23 -15.36
N ILE A 10 -5.39 12.69 -15.71
CA ILE A 10 -4.48 13.29 -16.70
C ILE A 10 -5.18 13.42 -18.06
N ALA A 11 -5.94 12.41 -18.47
CA ALA A 11 -6.70 12.46 -19.71
C ALA A 11 -7.79 13.54 -19.67
N ARG A 12 -8.52 13.71 -18.55
CA ARG A 12 -9.47 14.84 -18.42
C ARG A 12 -8.80 16.19 -18.54
N ASP A 13 -7.65 16.36 -17.87
CA ASP A 13 -6.89 17.60 -17.89
C ASP A 13 -6.36 17.88 -19.31
N ARG A 14 -5.97 16.85 -20.07
CA ARG A 14 -5.58 16.96 -21.48
C ARG A 14 -6.75 17.45 -22.34
N ASP A 15 -7.91 16.82 -22.20
CA ASP A 15 -9.11 17.18 -22.99
C ASP A 15 -9.57 18.61 -22.71
N ALA A 16 -9.57 19.02 -21.43
CA ALA A 16 -9.92 20.39 -21.04
C ALA A 16 -8.97 21.44 -21.65
N ARG A 17 -7.67 21.12 -21.73
CA ARG A 17 -6.67 22.00 -22.39
C ARG A 17 -6.89 22.07 -23.90
N LEU A 18 -7.25 20.97 -24.55
CA LEU A 18 -7.55 20.95 -25.98
C LEU A 18 -8.82 21.74 -26.30
N ALA A 19 -9.85 21.64 -25.45
CA ALA A 19 -11.08 22.43 -25.58
C ALA A 19 -10.83 23.94 -25.39
N ALA A 20 -10.09 24.34 -24.35
CA ALA A 20 -9.76 25.74 -24.10
C ALA A 20 -8.86 26.38 -25.18
N GLY A 21 -8.08 25.57 -25.91
CA GLY A 21 -7.29 26.03 -27.06
C GLY A 21 -8.09 26.16 -28.36
N ALA A 22 -9.27 25.54 -28.44
CA ALA A 22 -10.15 25.59 -29.61
C ALA A 22 -11.17 26.74 -29.57
N ASP A 23 -11.39 27.34 -28.40
CA ASP A 23 -12.38 28.42 -28.16
C ASP A 23 -11.85 29.84 -28.44
N GLY A 24 -10.59 29.98 -28.88
CA GLY A 24 -9.93 31.27 -29.15
C GLY A 24 -10.37 31.99 -30.44
N GLY A 25 -11.55 31.68 -30.99
CA GLY A 25 -11.95 32.25 -32.29
C GLY A 25 -13.40 31.99 -32.69
N ASN A 26 -14.39 32.38 -31.88
CA ASN A 26 -15.68 32.81 -32.40
C ASN A 26 -16.46 33.66 -31.38
N GLU A 27 -16.46 34.97 -31.56
CA GLU A 27 -17.35 35.88 -30.83
C GLU A 27 -18.72 35.91 -31.53
N HIS A 28 -19.66 35.07 -31.06
CA HIS A 28 -21.08 35.34 -31.20
C HIS A 28 -21.89 34.69 -30.07
N GLU A 29 -22.48 35.52 -29.21
CA GLU A 29 -23.45 35.13 -28.18
C GLU A 29 -24.75 34.63 -28.84
N VAL A 30 -25.26 33.46 -28.44
CA VAL A 30 -26.66 33.23 -28.00
C VAL A 30 -26.65 31.99 -27.09
N GLY A 31 -27.31 32.11 -25.93
CA GLY A 31 -27.35 31.06 -24.91
C GLY A 31 -28.15 29.82 -25.32
N GLU A 32 -27.76 28.69 -24.73
CA GLU A 32 -28.53 27.46 -24.70
C GLU A 32 -28.22 26.73 -23.39
N ASP A 33 -29.28 26.27 -22.73
CA ASP A 33 -29.28 25.60 -21.45
C ASP A 33 -28.27 24.43 -21.45
N THR A 34 -27.22 24.53 -20.65
CA THR A 34 -26.29 23.41 -20.41
C THR A 34 -26.92 22.43 -19.45
N ASP A 35 -27.79 21.58 -19.99
CA ASP A 35 -27.94 20.23 -19.48
C ASP A 35 -26.67 19.46 -19.90
N ASP A 36 -25.62 19.54 -19.06
CA ASP A 36 -24.38 18.74 -19.14
C ASP A 36 -24.69 17.26 -18.85
N ASP A 37 -25.48 16.66 -19.74
CA ASP A 37 -25.88 15.26 -19.70
C ASP A 37 -24.79 14.41 -20.36
N GLY A 38 -23.95 13.77 -19.53
CA GLY A 38 -23.27 12.52 -19.84
C GLY A 38 -22.48 12.46 -21.15
N ALA A 39 -21.39 13.22 -21.28
CA ALA A 39 -20.63 13.31 -22.53
C ALA A 39 -20.12 11.94 -23.07
N PRO A 40 -20.29 11.63 -24.38
CA PRO A 40 -19.76 10.44 -25.06
C PRO A 40 -18.22 10.31 -25.03
N ASN A 41 -17.52 11.36 -24.58
CA ASN A 41 -16.08 11.38 -24.38
C ASN A 41 -15.63 10.63 -23.10
N ALA A 42 -16.52 10.41 -22.12
CA ALA A 42 -16.13 9.78 -20.86
C ALA A 42 -15.79 8.28 -21.01
N GLU A 43 -16.58 7.54 -21.81
CA GLU A 43 -16.39 6.12 -22.09
C GLU A 43 -15.16 5.90 -22.98
N ALA A 44 -15.05 6.63 -24.10
CA ALA A 44 -13.90 6.57 -25.00
C ALA A 44 -12.56 6.81 -24.28
N ARG A 45 -12.52 7.76 -23.33
CA ARG A 45 -11.34 8.02 -22.50
C ARG A 45 -11.04 6.89 -21.52
N GLY A 46 -12.08 6.22 -21.02
CA GLY A 46 -11.93 5.00 -20.24
C GLY A 46 -11.21 3.92 -21.03
N GLU A 47 -11.67 3.69 -22.26
CA GLU A 47 -11.09 2.72 -23.19
C GLU A 47 -9.64 3.07 -23.57
N GLU A 48 -9.33 4.34 -23.85
CA GLU A 48 -7.96 4.79 -24.12
C GLU A 48 -7.02 4.49 -22.93
N VAL A 49 -7.45 4.82 -21.71
CA VAL A 49 -6.66 4.53 -20.51
C VAL A 49 -6.46 3.03 -20.32
N ASP A 50 -7.50 2.23 -20.54
CA ASP A 50 -7.41 0.77 -20.39
C ASP A 50 -6.49 0.16 -21.46
N ALA A 51 -6.54 0.66 -22.71
CA ALA A 51 -5.62 0.25 -23.78
C ALA A 51 -4.15 0.58 -23.44
N VAL A 52 -3.89 1.76 -22.86
CA VAL A 52 -2.55 2.14 -22.39
C VAL A 52 -2.07 1.21 -21.27
N LEU A 53 -2.93 0.87 -20.31
CA LEU A 53 -2.59 -0.03 -19.23
C LEU A 53 -2.24 -1.44 -19.76
N VAL A 54 -3.02 -1.96 -20.70
CA VAL A 54 -2.74 -3.23 -21.38
C VAL A 54 -1.40 -3.17 -22.10
N TRP A 55 -1.12 -2.10 -22.85
CA TRP A 55 0.15 -1.93 -23.55
C TRP A 55 1.34 -1.87 -22.58
N LEU A 56 1.21 -1.13 -21.46
CA LEU A 56 2.25 -1.05 -20.44
C LEU A 56 2.54 -2.40 -19.79
N GLN A 57 1.51 -3.20 -19.52
CA GLN A 57 1.66 -4.54 -18.97
C GLN A 57 2.29 -5.49 -19.99
N ALA A 58 1.83 -5.46 -21.25
CA ALA A 58 2.35 -6.30 -22.33
C ALA A 58 3.85 -6.04 -22.62
N ASN A 59 4.31 -4.80 -22.45
CA ASN A 59 5.72 -4.44 -22.61
C ASN A 59 6.53 -4.57 -21.30
N GLY A 60 5.94 -5.08 -20.21
CA GLY A 60 6.63 -5.35 -18.95
C GLY A 60 6.97 -4.10 -18.11
N TYR A 61 6.37 -2.94 -18.43
CA TYR A 61 6.51 -1.72 -17.61
C TYR A 61 5.65 -1.78 -16.34
N LEU A 62 4.61 -2.60 -16.32
CA LEU A 62 3.77 -2.89 -15.15
C LEU A 62 3.81 -4.38 -14.85
N ASP A 63 4.30 -4.72 -13.65
CA ASP A 63 4.35 -6.08 -13.14
C ASP A 63 3.92 -6.05 -11.66
N GLU A 64 2.72 -6.57 -11.39
CA GLU A 64 2.13 -6.58 -10.05
C GLU A 64 2.94 -7.44 -9.08
N SER A 65 3.44 -8.59 -9.53
CA SER A 65 4.24 -9.50 -8.72
C SER A 65 5.53 -8.83 -8.26
N ARG A 66 6.26 -8.18 -9.18
CA ARG A 66 7.48 -7.41 -8.82
C ARG A 66 7.18 -6.27 -7.85
N PHE A 67 6.03 -5.61 -8.00
CA PHE A 67 5.64 -4.55 -7.07
C PHE A 67 5.39 -5.10 -5.66
N ILE A 68 4.67 -6.22 -5.55
CA ILE A 68 4.38 -6.89 -4.28
C ILE A 68 5.68 -7.34 -3.61
N GLU A 69 6.56 -8.04 -4.35
CA GLU A 69 7.85 -8.51 -3.84
C GLU A 69 8.73 -7.36 -3.34
N SER A 70 8.83 -6.30 -4.12
CA SER A 70 9.57 -5.09 -3.73
C SER A 70 9.02 -4.47 -2.44
N ARG A 71 7.69 -4.41 -2.30
CA ARG A 71 7.04 -3.89 -1.10
C ARG A 71 7.27 -4.78 0.11
N ILE A 72 7.16 -6.10 -0.02
CA ILE A 72 7.52 -7.05 1.04
C ILE A 72 8.96 -6.83 1.47
N HIS A 73 9.90 -6.80 0.52
CA HIS A 73 11.32 -6.69 0.80
C HIS A 73 11.66 -5.42 1.60
N VAL A 74 11.15 -4.25 1.17
CA VAL A 74 11.44 -2.97 1.82
C VAL A 74 10.73 -2.84 3.18
N ARG A 75 9.50 -3.33 3.31
CA ARG A 75 8.67 -3.08 4.51
C ARG A 75 8.87 -4.10 5.62
N SER A 76 9.15 -5.35 5.28
CA SER A 76 9.26 -6.47 6.25
C SER A 76 10.28 -6.21 7.36
N GLN A 77 11.33 -5.43 7.09
CA GLN A 77 12.36 -5.04 8.07
C GLN A 77 11.80 -4.24 9.26
N ARG A 78 10.66 -3.56 9.10
CA ARG A 78 10.13 -2.61 10.09
C ARG A 78 8.67 -2.87 10.47
N PHE A 79 7.95 -3.60 9.63
CA PHE A 79 6.50 -3.77 9.73
C PHE A 79 6.13 -5.24 9.62
N GLY A 80 5.10 -5.62 10.37
CA GLY A 80 4.51 -6.95 10.29
C GLY A 80 3.55 -7.09 9.11
N GLN A 81 3.13 -8.32 8.86
CA GLN A 81 2.33 -8.71 7.71
C GLN A 81 1.09 -7.84 7.51
N ARG A 82 0.33 -7.56 8.58
CA ARG A 82 -0.94 -6.82 8.45
C ARG A 82 -0.75 -5.41 7.92
N ARG A 83 0.35 -4.75 8.28
CA ARG A 83 0.64 -3.39 7.79
C ARG A 83 1.02 -3.41 6.31
N ILE A 84 1.74 -4.44 5.89
CA ILE A 84 2.13 -4.63 4.48
C ILE A 84 0.89 -4.94 3.64
N GLU A 85 0.02 -5.84 4.11
CA GLU A 85 -1.25 -6.15 3.44
C GLU A 85 -2.15 -4.91 3.31
N GLN A 86 -2.26 -4.08 4.35
CA GLN A 86 -3.00 -2.82 4.28
C GLN A 86 -2.41 -1.83 3.27
N GLU A 87 -1.09 -1.78 3.12
CA GLU A 87 -0.42 -0.94 2.13
C GLU A 87 -0.67 -1.45 0.70
N LEU A 88 -0.59 -2.76 0.48
CA LEU A 88 -0.91 -3.38 -0.80
C LEU A 88 -2.39 -3.19 -1.18
N ALA A 89 -3.30 -3.32 -0.20
CA ALA A 89 -4.73 -3.11 -0.41
C ALA A 89 -5.05 -1.68 -0.88
N GLN A 90 -4.29 -0.66 -0.46
CA GLN A 90 -4.43 0.71 -0.98
C GLN A 90 -4.11 0.82 -2.48
N HIS A 91 -3.25 -0.07 -2.99
CA HIS A 91 -2.96 -0.17 -4.42
C HIS A 91 -3.94 -1.09 -5.17
N GLY A 92 -4.83 -1.79 -4.44
CA GLY A 92 -5.74 -2.79 -4.98
C GLY A 92 -5.09 -4.16 -5.16
N LEU A 93 -3.99 -4.42 -4.44
CA LEU A 93 -3.23 -5.66 -4.50
C LEU A 93 -3.41 -6.44 -3.21
N SER A 94 -3.27 -7.76 -3.28
CA SER A 94 -3.33 -8.65 -2.13
C SER A 94 -2.21 -9.67 -2.20
N LEU A 95 -1.71 -10.07 -1.03
CA LEU A 95 -0.80 -11.21 -0.95
C LEU A 95 -1.53 -12.51 -1.22
N ASP A 96 -0.94 -13.35 -2.06
CA ASP A 96 -1.35 -14.74 -2.21
C ASP A 96 -0.89 -15.60 -1.01
N VAL A 97 -1.22 -16.89 -1.03
CA VAL A 97 -0.90 -17.82 0.05
C VAL A 97 0.61 -18.02 0.20
N GLU A 98 1.34 -18.09 -0.90
CA GLU A 98 2.79 -18.34 -0.92
C GLU A 98 3.55 -17.12 -0.40
N GLN A 99 3.20 -15.93 -0.87
CA GLN A 99 3.76 -14.66 -0.42
C GLN A 99 3.49 -14.41 1.07
N ARG A 100 2.29 -14.76 1.57
CA ARG A 100 2.00 -14.72 3.01
C ARG A 100 2.88 -15.68 3.79
N ALA A 101 3.03 -16.92 3.31
CA ALA A 101 3.86 -17.91 3.96
C ALA A 101 5.33 -17.45 4.00
N GLN A 102 5.88 -16.96 2.89
CA GLN A 102 7.23 -16.41 2.81
C GLN A 102 7.43 -15.21 3.75
N LEU A 103 6.45 -14.30 3.82
CA LEU A 103 6.51 -13.15 4.72
C LEU A 103 6.45 -13.55 6.20
N ALA A 104 5.70 -14.60 6.53
CA ALA A 104 5.62 -15.16 7.88
C ALA A 104 6.96 -15.79 8.31
N VAL A 105 7.75 -16.32 7.37
CA VAL A 105 9.12 -16.79 7.66
C VAL A 105 9.95 -15.63 8.21
N GLY A 106 10.54 -15.85 9.39
CA GLY A 106 11.34 -14.85 10.10
C GLY A 106 10.56 -13.66 10.66
N GLU A 107 9.22 -13.62 10.57
CA GLU A 107 8.44 -12.49 11.11
C GLU A 107 8.63 -12.33 12.61
N LEU A 108 8.71 -13.45 13.33
CA LEU A 108 9.00 -13.46 14.77
C LEU A 108 10.37 -12.87 15.07
N GLU A 109 11.41 -13.26 14.34
CA GLU A 109 12.77 -12.77 14.53
C GLU A 109 12.85 -11.26 14.29
N ARG A 110 12.24 -10.77 13.21
CA ARG A 110 12.14 -9.33 12.93
C ARG A 110 11.40 -8.58 14.04
N ALA A 111 10.34 -9.17 14.61
CA ALA A 111 9.62 -8.59 15.74
C ALA A 111 10.50 -8.51 17.00
N CYS A 112 11.24 -9.58 17.32
CA CYS A 112 12.19 -9.63 18.43
C CYS A 112 13.28 -8.56 18.27
N ASP A 113 13.85 -8.43 17.08
CA ASP A 113 14.89 -7.43 16.80
C ASP A 113 14.39 -6.00 16.96
N LEU A 114 13.17 -5.71 16.53
CA LEU A 114 12.56 -4.40 16.74
C LEU A 114 12.33 -4.10 18.22
N LEU A 115 11.96 -5.11 19.02
CA LEU A 115 11.86 -4.97 20.47
C LEU A 115 13.24 -4.71 21.09
N ARG A 116 14.25 -5.52 20.75
CA ARG A 116 15.62 -5.37 21.26
C ARG A 116 16.20 -4.00 20.91
N ARG A 117 16.01 -3.52 19.69
CA ARG A 117 16.47 -2.18 19.25
C ARG A 117 15.77 -1.05 20.00
N LYS A 118 14.49 -1.19 20.38
CA LYS A 118 13.73 -0.12 21.01
C LYS A 118 13.82 -0.11 22.54
N PHE A 119 13.77 -1.28 23.15
CA PHE A 119 13.66 -1.45 24.61
C PHE A 119 14.92 -2.06 25.23
N GLY A 120 15.93 -2.36 24.42
CA GLY A 120 17.10 -3.11 24.83
C GLY A 120 16.79 -4.60 25.02
N ALA A 121 17.82 -5.36 25.40
CA ALA A 121 17.70 -6.71 25.90
C ALA A 121 17.39 -6.68 27.41
N THR A 122 16.26 -6.06 27.79
CA THR A 122 15.78 -6.04 29.19
C THR A 122 14.38 -6.63 29.30
N ALA A 123 14.15 -7.43 30.34
CA ALA A 123 12.84 -7.98 30.64
C ALA A 123 11.85 -6.84 31.01
N PRO A 124 10.54 -7.01 30.80
CA PRO A 124 9.56 -6.10 31.37
C PRO A 124 9.67 -6.08 32.89
N ALA A 125 9.78 -4.88 33.47
CA ALA A 125 9.75 -4.71 34.93
C ALA A 125 8.36 -4.99 35.51
N ASP A 126 7.30 -4.72 34.74
CA ASP A 126 5.91 -4.90 35.13
C ASP A 126 4.98 -5.15 33.92
N ALA A 127 3.72 -5.43 34.20
CA ALA A 127 2.68 -5.63 33.19
C ALA A 127 2.48 -4.39 32.29
N ALA A 128 2.72 -3.18 32.81
CA ALA A 128 2.60 -1.94 32.03
C ALA A 128 3.70 -1.84 30.96
N ALA A 129 4.93 -2.20 31.31
CA ALA A 129 6.08 -2.27 30.41
C ALA A 129 5.92 -3.38 29.37
N GLU A 130 5.33 -4.52 29.74
CA GLU A 130 4.99 -5.58 28.79
C GLU A 130 3.95 -5.09 27.77
N ALA A 131 2.86 -4.49 28.25
CA ALA A 131 1.81 -3.94 27.39
C ALA A 131 2.35 -2.84 26.45
N LYS A 132 3.35 -2.05 26.88
CA LYS A 132 4.04 -1.07 26.03
C LYS A 132 4.81 -1.73 24.88
N ARG A 133 5.48 -2.86 25.12
CA ARG A 133 6.16 -3.65 24.07
C ARG A 133 5.14 -4.24 23.10
N MET A 134 4.03 -4.79 23.59
CA MET A 134 2.96 -5.32 22.76
C MET A 134 2.34 -4.24 21.86
N ARG A 135 1.93 -3.09 22.42
CA ARG A 135 1.35 -1.97 21.66
C ARG A 135 2.30 -1.46 20.58
N PHE A 136 3.60 -1.46 20.85
CA PHE A 136 4.61 -1.05 19.88
C PHE A 136 4.63 -1.93 18.62
N LEU A 137 4.56 -3.26 18.79
CA LEU A 137 4.51 -4.21 17.68
C LEU A 137 3.14 -4.23 17.00
N ILE A 138 2.05 -4.12 17.75
CA ILE A 138 0.69 -4.00 17.19
C ILE A 138 0.61 -2.76 16.28
N GLY A 139 1.14 -1.62 16.72
CA GLY A 139 1.21 -0.40 15.91
C GLY A 139 2.09 -0.52 14.65
N ARG A 140 2.91 -1.58 14.55
CA ARG A 140 3.69 -1.93 13.35
C ARG A 140 3.02 -3.00 12.49
N GLY A 141 1.82 -3.45 12.86
CA GLY A 141 1.05 -4.43 12.11
C GLY A 141 1.48 -5.88 12.29
N PHE A 142 2.19 -6.20 13.38
CA PHE A 142 2.49 -7.59 13.71
C PHE A 142 1.24 -8.35 14.17
N GLY A 143 1.20 -9.65 13.86
CA GLY A 143 0.19 -10.60 14.31
C GLY A 143 0.10 -10.69 15.83
N SER A 144 -1.09 -10.87 16.40
CA SER A 144 -1.26 -11.00 17.87
C SER A 144 -0.57 -12.22 18.47
N ASP A 145 -0.41 -13.30 17.69
CA ASP A 145 0.39 -14.46 18.06
C ASP A 145 1.89 -14.10 18.11
N VAL A 146 2.40 -13.56 17.00
CA VAL A 146 3.79 -13.10 16.85
C VAL A 146 4.17 -12.09 17.93
N VAL A 147 3.29 -11.14 18.25
CA VAL A 147 3.50 -10.16 19.31
C VAL A 147 3.72 -10.83 20.67
N ARG A 148 2.84 -11.77 21.04
CA ARG A 148 2.95 -12.48 22.33
C ARG A 148 4.23 -13.32 22.40
N ARG A 149 4.55 -14.03 21.32
CA ARG A 149 5.76 -14.84 21.22
C ARG A 149 7.03 -13.99 21.26
N ALA A 150 7.06 -12.86 20.55
CA ALA A 150 8.22 -11.98 20.51
C ALA A 150 8.53 -11.38 21.88
N VAL A 151 7.50 -10.93 22.61
CA VAL A 151 7.67 -10.39 23.96
C VAL A 151 8.20 -11.46 24.92
N ARG A 152 7.66 -12.68 24.86
CA ARG A 152 8.13 -13.81 25.68
C ARG A 152 9.57 -14.21 25.32
N GLN A 153 9.89 -14.33 24.03
CA GLN A 153 11.22 -14.72 23.56
C GLN A 153 12.27 -13.71 24.00
N VAL A 154 12.02 -12.42 23.81
CA VAL A 154 12.97 -11.37 24.22
C VAL A 154 13.15 -11.37 25.74
N ALA A 155 12.12 -11.70 26.53
CA ALA A 155 12.27 -11.83 27.98
C ALA A 155 13.10 -13.08 28.37
N ALA A 156 12.88 -14.22 27.71
CA ALA A 156 13.60 -15.47 27.96
C ALA A 156 15.08 -15.41 27.52
N ASP A 157 15.39 -14.70 26.44
CA ASP A 157 16.79 -14.50 25.98
C ASP A 157 17.68 -13.80 27.04
N ILE A 158 17.08 -13.20 28.07
CA ILE A 158 17.76 -12.41 29.10
C ILE A 158 17.92 -13.20 30.40
N ASP A 159 17.06 -14.18 30.64
CA ASP A 159 17.08 -15.02 31.83
C ASP A 159 17.28 -16.49 31.41
N PRO A 160 18.54 -16.94 31.23
CA PRO A 160 18.82 -18.30 30.76
C PRO A 160 18.42 -19.39 31.76
N ASP A 161 18.00 -19.04 32.99
CA ASP A 161 17.66 -19.94 34.09
C ASP A 161 16.19 -19.83 34.59
N ALA A 162 15.30 -19.12 33.88
CA ALA A 162 13.87 -18.96 34.25
C ALA A 162 12.90 -20.00 33.68
#